data_AF-A0A395HCM0-F1
#
_entry.id   AF-A0A395HCM0-F1
#
_cell.length_a   1.000
_cell.length_b   1.000
_cell.length_c   1.000
_cell.angle_alpha   90.00
_cell.angle_beta   90.00
_cell.angle_gamma   90.00
#
_symmetry.space_group_name_H-M   'P 1'
#
loop_
_entity.id
_entity.type
_entity.pdbx_description
1 polymer ?
#
loop_
_entity_poly.entity_id
_entity_poly.type
_entity_poly.pdbx_seq_one_letter_code
_entity_poly.pdbx_strand_id
1 'polypeptide(L)'
;MLALFSCSRLAFDIKALRHHVRWHMQLKSRSQSGYATVPSAESTLRTALFFPGHGVQRVGMASSWVNKFPKTSGRFLDEVDSILGFKLSQFIFEGPNAELNKTENSQPAIMATSILILRILEAEFGFKTKSRVNVTLGHSLGEFSALVAGGYFDFSDALKLVRRRAEIMSQCTHDAIKRSGEDYGMIALVCEPDRLSELLGTIHEFIGLGPSSLKDDSSDGFQAFQQVMVANINSRNQIVLSGSIARIRSLLIQIRQFGGHDPRAVRLRCESPFHSPIMLPAAKYMKQALEHMVINFPAQKPCISNVSGLPFNSKEELKVLLSQQCVETVRWWDSIRYLDQEQGVKQWIGIGPGKVGRNLVGKEVGNVMATGGGVWSVCDPLEVESILIALQKADNGALHG
;
A
#
# COMPACT_ATOMS: atom_id res chain seq x y z
N MET A 1 19.17 29.49 -51.09
CA MET A 1 20.38 29.96 -50.36
C MET A 1 19.87 30.56 -49.05
N LEU A 2 19.64 29.72 -48.03
CA LEU A 2 20.51 29.49 -46.85
C LEU A 2 20.47 30.63 -45.81
N ALA A 3 19.78 30.37 -44.69
CA ALA A 3 20.04 30.86 -43.32
C ALA A 3 19.06 30.14 -42.36
N LEU A 4 19.33 28.92 -41.88
CA LEU A 4 20.07 28.57 -40.65
C LEU A 4 19.64 29.37 -39.40
N PHE A 5 18.63 28.85 -38.69
CA PHE A 5 18.52 29.01 -37.24
C PHE A 5 18.55 27.63 -36.57
N SER A 6 19.60 27.46 -35.77
CA SER A 6 19.91 26.30 -34.93
C SER A 6 18.98 26.28 -33.71
N CYS A 7 18.28 25.16 -33.50
CA CYS A 7 17.60 24.86 -32.25
C CYS A 7 18.21 23.58 -31.67
N SER A 8 19.03 23.75 -30.63
CA SER A 8 19.67 22.68 -29.86
C SER A 8 18.61 21.87 -29.11
N ARG A 9 18.31 20.66 -29.62
CA ARG A 9 17.57 19.64 -28.88
C ARG A 9 18.56 18.86 -28.02
N LEU A 10 18.39 18.93 -26.69
CA LEU A 10 18.97 17.95 -25.77
C LEU A 10 18.37 16.57 -26.08
N ALA A 11 19.15 15.74 -26.75
CA ALA A 11 18.89 14.31 -26.87
C ALA A 11 19.22 13.64 -25.52
N PHE A 12 18.21 13.10 -24.85
CA PHE A 12 18.43 12.16 -23.75
C PHE A 12 18.86 10.81 -24.33
N ASP A 13 20.11 10.44 -24.10
CA ASP A 13 20.72 9.20 -24.57
C ASP A 13 20.27 8.00 -23.71
N ILE A 14 19.51 7.08 -24.33
CA ILE A 14 18.93 5.86 -23.76
C ILE A 14 20.00 4.74 -23.69
N LYS A 15 21.17 5.04 -23.12
CA LYS A 15 22.26 4.06 -22.94
C LYS A 15 22.76 3.89 -21.51
N ALA A 16 22.18 4.58 -20.53
CA ALA A 16 22.57 4.47 -19.12
C ALA A 16 21.78 3.44 -18.28
N LEU A 17 21.06 2.49 -18.91
CA LEU A 17 20.21 1.50 -18.22
C LEU A 17 20.63 0.04 -18.49
N ARG A 18 21.95 -0.19 -18.59
CA ARG A 18 22.54 -1.53 -18.64
C ARG A 18 23.74 -1.63 -17.70
N HIS A 19 23.51 -1.59 -16.40
CA HIS A 19 24.45 -2.11 -15.41
C HIS A 19 23.74 -2.35 -14.07
N HIS A 20 23.02 -3.47 -13.93
CA HIS A 20 22.69 -4.07 -12.62
C HIS A 20 22.22 -5.53 -12.80
N VAL A 21 23.10 -6.38 -13.34
CA VAL A 21 23.02 -7.84 -13.20
C VAL A 21 24.45 -8.37 -13.12
N ARG A 22 24.98 -8.49 -11.89
CA ARG A 22 26.08 -9.39 -11.45
C ARG A 22 26.61 -8.93 -10.10
N TRP A 23 26.01 -9.44 -9.02
CA TRP A 23 26.65 -9.50 -7.72
C TRP A 23 26.24 -10.80 -7.02
N HIS A 24 26.83 -11.90 -7.47
CA HIS A 24 26.95 -13.12 -6.68
C HIS A 24 28.34 -13.71 -6.94
N MET A 25 28.94 -14.24 -5.86
CA MET A 25 30.28 -14.81 -5.73
C MET A 25 31.44 -13.85 -5.52
N GLN A 26 31.68 -13.48 -4.26
CA GLN A 26 33.04 -13.50 -3.69
C GLN A 26 33.02 -13.24 -2.18
N LEU A 27 32.92 -14.29 -1.36
CA LEU A 27 33.42 -14.29 0.02
C LEU A 27 33.82 -15.71 0.41
N LYS A 28 35.12 -16.03 0.29
CA LYS A 28 35.76 -17.08 1.09
C LYS A 28 37.13 -16.60 1.58
N SER A 29 37.36 -16.95 2.83
CA SER A 29 38.62 -16.94 3.59
C SER A 29 39.10 -15.59 4.12
N ARG A 30 38.84 -15.38 5.41
CA ARG A 30 39.87 -14.98 6.37
C ARG A 30 39.44 -15.43 7.77
N SER A 31 40.22 -16.35 8.32
CA SER A 31 40.20 -16.74 9.72
C SER A 31 40.88 -15.66 10.56
N GLN A 32 40.31 -15.31 11.70
CA GLN A 32 41.08 -15.13 12.92
C GLN A 32 40.18 -15.12 14.16
N SER A 33 40.63 -15.94 15.12
CA SER A 33 40.20 -16.10 16.50
C SER A 33 40.04 -14.78 17.25
N GLY A 34 38.93 -14.64 17.97
CA GLY A 34 38.71 -13.66 19.02
C GLY A 34 37.49 -14.08 19.85
N TYR A 35 37.69 -14.35 21.13
CA TYR A 35 36.61 -14.68 22.07
C TYR A 35 35.64 -13.50 22.17
N ALA A 36 34.51 -13.60 21.45
CA ALA A 36 33.42 -12.65 21.56
C ALA A 36 32.56 -13.02 22.77
N THR A 37 32.52 -12.14 23.76
CA THR A 37 31.46 -12.09 24.78
C THR A 37 30.11 -12.10 24.08
N VAL A 38 29.33 -13.16 24.31
CA VAL A 38 27.96 -13.28 23.82
C VAL A 38 27.14 -12.13 24.42
N PRO A 39 26.63 -11.17 23.62
CA PRO A 39 25.61 -10.27 24.13
C PRO A 39 24.38 -11.14 24.40
N SER A 40 23.85 -11.09 25.62
CA SER A 40 22.57 -11.72 25.94
C SER A 40 21.50 -11.07 25.06
N ALA A 41 21.16 -11.72 23.95
CA ALA A 41 20.07 -11.30 23.09
C ALA A 41 18.77 -11.52 23.86
N GLU A 42 18.16 -10.46 24.37
CA GLU A 42 16.72 -10.48 24.61
C GLU A 42 16.06 -10.73 23.26
N SER A 43 15.66 -11.98 23.04
CA SER A 43 14.94 -12.48 21.88
C SER A 43 13.53 -11.89 21.86
N THR A 44 13.39 -10.60 21.57
CA THR A 44 12.08 -10.02 21.23
C THR A 44 11.80 -10.33 19.78
N LEU A 45 10.77 -11.13 19.52
CA LEU A 45 10.33 -11.43 18.16
C LEU A 45 10.06 -10.13 17.40
N ARG A 46 10.43 -10.12 16.11
CA ARG A 46 10.22 -8.94 15.27
C ARG A 46 8.74 -8.78 14.96
N THR A 47 8.24 -7.57 15.21
CA THR A 47 6.84 -7.18 15.01
C THR A 47 6.71 -6.19 13.85
N ALA A 48 5.80 -6.48 12.92
CA ALA A 48 5.32 -5.56 11.90
C ALA A 48 3.95 -5.00 12.28
N LEU A 49 3.82 -3.67 12.20
CA LEU A 49 2.55 -2.97 12.32
C LEU A 49 2.03 -2.65 10.91
N PHE A 50 0.88 -3.20 10.55
CA PHE A 50 0.32 -3.02 9.20
C PHE A 50 -1.03 -2.30 9.18
N PHE A 51 -1.29 -1.58 8.10
CA PHE A 51 -2.49 -0.75 7.95
C PHE A 51 -3.28 -1.12 6.69
N PRO A 52 -4.63 -1.18 6.76
CA PRO A 52 -5.47 -1.55 5.64
C PRO A 52 -5.54 -0.46 4.57
N GLY A 53 -5.82 -0.89 3.34
CA GLY A 53 -6.06 -0.02 2.19
C GLY A 53 -7.52 0.31 1.96
N HIS A 54 -7.83 0.84 0.76
CA HIS A 54 -9.20 1.22 0.37
C HIS A 54 -10.12 -0.02 0.28
N GLY A 55 -11.42 0.17 0.50
CA GLY A 55 -12.44 -0.88 0.39
C GLY A 55 -12.83 -1.55 1.71
N VAL A 56 -12.20 -1.17 2.82
CA VAL A 56 -12.55 -1.66 4.18
C VAL A 56 -13.49 -0.72 4.93
N GLN A 57 -13.76 0.47 4.38
CA GLN A 57 -14.62 1.47 5.02
C GLN A 57 -16.04 0.94 5.16
N ARG A 58 -16.67 1.30 6.28
CA ARG A 58 -18.09 1.05 6.54
C ARG A 58 -18.62 2.13 7.48
N VAL A 59 -19.87 2.53 7.30
CA VAL A 59 -20.52 3.42 8.27
C VAL A 59 -20.49 2.77 9.65
N GLY A 60 -20.14 3.58 10.65
CA GLY A 60 -19.98 3.16 12.03
C GLY A 60 -18.68 2.39 12.31
N MET A 61 -17.68 2.40 11.42
CA MET A 61 -16.42 1.67 11.63
C MET A 61 -15.63 2.12 12.87
N ALA A 62 -15.90 3.33 13.38
CA ALA A 62 -15.30 3.85 14.60
C ALA A 62 -16.29 3.89 15.79
N SER A 63 -17.57 3.54 15.62
CA SER A 63 -18.60 3.78 16.66
C SER A 63 -18.32 3.05 17.96
N SER A 64 -17.90 1.78 17.90
CA SER A 64 -17.55 1.01 19.11
C SER A 64 -16.37 1.62 19.86
N TRP A 65 -15.39 2.17 19.13
CA TRP A 65 -14.23 2.86 19.69
C TRP A 65 -14.63 4.16 20.37
N VAL A 66 -15.49 4.95 19.73
CA VAL A 66 -15.99 6.21 20.31
C VAL A 66 -16.80 5.97 21.57
N ASN A 67 -17.70 5.00 21.53
CA ASN A 67 -18.58 4.69 22.66
C ASN A 67 -17.79 4.19 23.87
N LYS A 68 -16.72 3.39 23.66
CA LYS A 68 -15.92 2.84 24.77
C LYS A 68 -14.86 3.83 25.27
N PHE A 69 -14.32 4.69 24.40
CA PHE A 69 -13.23 5.63 24.72
C PHE A 69 -13.58 7.08 24.32
N PRO A 70 -14.66 7.67 24.85
CA PRO A 70 -15.19 8.95 24.37
C PRO A 70 -14.22 10.13 24.57
N LYS A 71 -13.40 10.11 25.63
CA LYS A 71 -12.42 11.18 25.91
C LYS A 71 -11.32 11.25 24.86
N THR A 72 -10.73 10.10 24.54
CA THR A 72 -9.62 10.00 23.57
C THR A 72 -10.13 10.15 22.14
N SER A 73 -11.26 9.52 21.83
CA SER A 73 -11.85 9.57 20.50
C SER A 73 -12.50 10.91 20.15
N GLY A 74 -13.26 11.54 21.06
CA GLY A 74 -13.93 12.82 20.79
C GLY A 74 -12.94 13.91 20.39
N ARG A 75 -11.85 14.07 21.15
CA ARG A 75 -10.77 15.03 20.83
C ARG A 75 -10.13 14.76 19.47
N PHE A 76 -9.92 13.49 19.14
CA PHE A 76 -9.32 13.11 17.87
C PHE A 76 -10.24 13.39 16.68
N LEU A 77 -11.56 13.23 16.85
CA LEU A 77 -12.53 13.55 15.81
C LEU A 77 -12.62 15.05 15.56
N ASP A 78 -12.62 15.85 16.63
CA ASP A 78 -12.56 17.31 16.53
C ASP A 78 -11.27 17.75 15.81
N GLU A 79 -10.14 17.10 16.10
CA GLU A 79 -8.86 17.31 15.40
C GLU A 79 -8.99 16.99 13.90
N VAL A 80 -9.56 15.83 13.54
CA VAL A 80 -9.77 15.41 12.14
C VAL A 80 -10.63 16.42 11.38
N ASP A 81 -11.77 16.80 11.95
CA ASP A 81 -12.70 17.74 11.31
C ASP A 81 -12.09 19.13 11.20
N SER A 82 -11.36 19.58 12.23
CA SER A 82 -10.64 20.86 12.20
C SER A 82 -9.52 20.88 11.16
N ILE A 83 -8.78 19.78 10.97
CA ILE A 83 -7.72 19.67 9.97
C ILE A 83 -8.29 19.77 8.55
N LEU A 84 -9.44 19.15 8.31
CA LEU A 84 -10.07 19.06 7.00
C LEU A 84 -11.02 20.22 6.69
N GLY A 85 -11.48 20.94 7.70
CA GLY A 85 -12.43 22.05 7.56
C GLY A 85 -13.88 21.61 7.30
N PHE A 86 -14.19 20.32 7.45
CA PHE A 86 -15.54 19.78 7.34
C PHE A 86 -15.70 18.53 8.22
N LYS A 87 -16.95 18.12 8.47
CA LYS A 87 -17.28 16.99 9.34
C LYS A 87 -17.09 15.63 8.67
N LEU A 88 -15.84 15.22 8.44
CA LEU A 88 -15.55 13.86 7.99
C LEU A 88 -16.02 12.82 9.02
N SER A 89 -15.93 13.16 10.30
CA SER A 89 -16.45 12.34 11.41
C SER A 89 -17.89 11.89 11.15
N GLN A 90 -18.77 12.80 10.72
CA GLN A 90 -20.17 12.49 10.44
C GLN A 90 -20.32 11.34 9.45
N PHE A 91 -19.53 11.32 8.36
CA PHE A 91 -19.56 10.22 7.39
C PHE A 91 -19.02 8.91 7.96
N ILE A 92 -18.03 8.97 8.86
CA ILE A 92 -17.47 7.79 9.52
C ILE A 92 -18.50 7.13 10.45
N PHE A 93 -19.30 7.91 11.19
CA PHE A 93 -20.21 7.40 12.21
C PHE A 93 -21.63 7.17 11.71
N GLU A 94 -22.20 8.19 11.07
CA GLU A 94 -23.62 8.26 10.71
C GLU A 94 -23.83 7.92 9.23
N GLY A 95 -22.80 8.14 8.40
CA GLY A 95 -22.89 7.97 6.96
C GLY A 95 -23.55 9.17 6.28
N PRO A 96 -24.30 8.96 5.19
CA PRO A 96 -24.68 7.68 4.59
C PRO A 96 -23.50 6.95 3.91
N ASN A 97 -23.65 5.65 3.66
CA ASN A 97 -22.62 4.85 2.95
C ASN A 97 -22.25 5.44 1.58
N ALA A 98 -23.21 6.07 0.89
CA ALA A 98 -22.95 6.72 -0.40
C ALA A 98 -21.89 7.82 -0.30
N GLU A 99 -21.94 8.65 0.75
CA GLU A 99 -20.93 9.69 0.98
C GLU A 99 -19.61 9.09 1.46
N LEU A 100 -19.65 8.14 2.41
CA LEU A 100 -18.42 7.51 2.91
C LEU A 100 -17.66 6.75 1.81
N ASN A 101 -18.36 6.14 0.85
CA ASN A 101 -17.76 5.38 -0.23
C ASN A 101 -17.12 6.23 -1.33
N LYS A 102 -17.39 7.54 -1.37
CA LYS A 102 -16.66 8.44 -2.28
C LYS A 102 -15.17 8.37 -1.97
N THR A 103 -14.35 8.31 -3.01
CA THR A 103 -12.90 8.09 -2.87
C THR A 103 -12.27 9.15 -1.97
N GLU A 104 -12.65 10.41 -2.17
CA GLU A 104 -12.21 11.57 -1.42
C GLU A 104 -12.53 11.50 0.08
N ASN A 105 -13.58 10.77 0.48
CA ASN A 105 -13.99 10.61 1.89
C ASN A 105 -13.41 9.32 2.48
N SER A 106 -13.55 8.20 1.77
CA SER A 106 -13.11 6.88 2.24
C SER A 106 -11.62 6.82 2.56
N GLN A 107 -10.74 7.43 1.75
CA GLN A 107 -9.30 7.37 2.02
C GLN A 107 -8.91 8.06 3.33
N PRO A 108 -9.21 9.36 3.55
CA PRO A 108 -8.90 10.00 4.82
C PRO A 108 -9.68 9.36 5.99
N ALA A 109 -10.89 8.83 5.76
CA ALA A 109 -11.66 8.15 6.80
C ALA A 109 -10.99 6.86 7.32
N ILE A 110 -10.45 6.03 6.42
CA ILE A 110 -9.72 4.82 6.79
C ILE A 110 -8.44 5.19 7.53
N MET A 111 -7.67 6.15 7.02
CA MET A 111 -6.46 6.63 7.67
C MET A 111 -6.75 7.19 9.08
N ALA A 112 -7.72 8.09 9.20
CA ALA A 112 -8.12 8.66 10.48
C ALA A 112 -8.55 7.58 11.47
N THR A 113 -9.35 6.59 11.03
CA THR A 113 -9.78 5.49 11.90
C THR A 113 -8.61 4.60 12.33
N SER A 114 -7.67 4.29 11.44
CA SER A 114 -6.46 3.57 11.80
C SER A 114 -5.62 4.31 12.85
N ILE A 115 -5.42 5.63 12.69
CA ILE A 115 -4.65 6.42 13.65
C ILE A 115 -5.41 6.61 14.97
N LEU A 116 -6.74 6.74 14.93
CA LEU A 116 -7.59 6.75 16.13
C LEU A 116 -7.37 5.48 16.96
N ILE A 117 -7.45 4.31 16.33
CA ILE A 117 -7.27 3.03 17.01
C ILE A 117 -5.87 2.94 17.61
N LEU A 118 -4.83 3.35 16.86
CA LEU A 118 -3.45 3.37 17.37
C LEU A 118 -3.32 4.27 18.61
N ARG A 119 -3.86 5.50 18.56
CA ARG A 119 -3.82 6.44 19.69
C ARG A 119 -4.59 5.92 20.91
N ILE A 120 -5.72 5.21 20.70
CA ILE A 120 -6.45 4.53 21.79
C ILE A 120 -5.59 3.43 22.40
N LEU A 121 -4.93 2.59 21.59
CA LEU A 121 -4.03 1.55 22.11
C LEU A 121 -2.90 2.15 22.96
N GLU A 122 -2.32 3.26 22.50
CA GLU A 122 -1.24 3.95 23.21
C GLU A 122 -1.73 4.59 24.53
N ALA A 123 -2.86 5.30 24.50
CA ALA A 123 -3.37 6.05 25.64
C ALA A 123 -4.09 5.20 26.69
N GLU A 124 -4.90 4.23 26.26
CA GLU A 124 -5.82 3.48 27.14
C GLU A 124 -5.24 2.11 27.56
N PHE A 125 -4.36 1.54 26.73
CA PHE A 125 -3.80 0.20 26.94
C PHE A 125 -2.28 0.18 27.13
N GLY A 126 -1.61 1.34 27.09
CA GLY A 126 -0.17 1.43 27.23
C GLY A 126 0.62 0.71 26.14
N PHE A 127 0.03 0.53 24.95
CA PHE A 127 0.72 -0.07 23.82
C PHE A 127 1.89 0.84 23.39
N LYS A 128 3.12 0.37 23.58
CA LYS A 128 4.32 1.17 23.27
C LYS A 128 4.78 0.92 21.84
N THR A 129 4.22 1.64 20.86
CA THR A 129 4.61 1.53 19.44
C THR A 129 6.13 1.58 19.24
N LYS A 130 6.81 2.51 19.93
CA LYS A 130 8.27 2.67 19.85
C LYS A 130 9.09 1.46 20.30
N SER A 131 8.64 0.70 21.29
CA SER A 131 9.41 -0.45 21.79
C SER A 131 8.89 -1.78 21.24
N ARG A 132 7.60 -1.88 20.88
CA ARG A 132 6.98 -3.12 20.41
C ARG A 132 7.06 -3.31 18.91
N VAL A 133 7.12 -2.25 18.11
CA VAL A 133 7.10 -2.35 16.64
C VAL A 133 8.52 -2.24 16.10
N ASN A 134 8.87 -3.08 15.12
CA ASN A 134 10.17 -3.02 14.44
C ASN A 134 10.06 -2.41 13.03
N VAL A 135 8.91 -2.56 12.38
CA VAL A 135 8.68 -2.08 11.03
C VAL A 135 7.21 -1.76 10.81
N THR A 136 6.94 -0.81 9.93
CA THR A 136 5.59 -0.43 9.52
C THR A 136 5.39 -0.71 8.03
N LEU A 137 4.15 -1.00 7.64
CA LEU A 137 3.76 -1.13 6.24
C LEU A 137 2.26 -0.87 6.11
N GLY A 138 1.78 -0.56 4.91
CA GLY A 138 0.35 -0.45 4.70
C GLY A 138 -0.03 -0.64 3.26
N HIS A 139 -1.24 -1.11 3.01
CA HIS A 139 -1.70 -1.43 1.66
C HIS A 139 -2.24 -0.17 0.98
N SER A 140 -1.62 0.26 -0.10
CA SER A 140 -2.00 1.47 -0.85
C SER A 140 -2.15 2.69 0.09
N LEU A 141 -3.35 3.22 0.32
CA LEU A 141 -3.57 4.33 1.25
C LEU A 141 -3.03 4.03 2.67
N GLY A 142 -3.02 2.77 3.10
CA GLY A 142 -2.51 2.37 4.41
C GLY A 142 -1.04 2.72 4.60
N GLU A 143 -0.28 2.90 3.52
CA GLU A 143 1.12 3.37 3.57
C GLU A 143 1.23 4.74 4.24
N PHE A 144 0.23 5.62 4.08
CA PHE A 144 0.20 6.92 4.78
C PHE A 144 0.00 6.76 6.29
N SER A 145 -0.89 5.85 6.71
CA SER A 145 -1.04 5.49 8.13
C SER A 145 0.25 4.90 8.68
N ALA A 146 0.94 4.06 7.90
CA ALA A 146 2.23 3.47 8.26
C ALA A 146 3.33 4.52 8.42
N LEU A 147 3.39 5.49 7.50
CA LEU A 147 4.35 6.60 7.55
C LEU A 147 4.12 7.49 8.78
N VAL A 148 2.87 7.76 9.15
CA VAL A 148 2.54 8.47 10.41
C VAL A 148 2.96 7.63 11.62
N ALA A 149 2.58 6.36 11.68
CA ALA A 149 2.92 5.47 12.79
C ALA A 149 4.43 5.22 12.93
N GLY A 150 5.17 5.23 11.82
CA GLY A 150 6.62 5.14 11.78
C GLY A 150 7.34 6.44 12.12
N GLY A 151 6.61 7.56 12.20
CA GLY A 151 7.12 8.88 12.56
C GLY A 151 7.72 9.69 11.42
N TYR A 152 7.45 9.32 10.16
CA TYR A 152 7.92 10.07 8.98
C TYR A 152 7.15 11.38 8.80
N PHE A 153 5.84 11.36 9.04
CA PHE A 153 4.92 12.46 8.81
C PHE A 153 4.16 12.82 10.08
N ASP A 154 3.86 14.11 10.24
CA ASP A 154 2.82 14.55 11.16
C ASP A 154 1.43 14.15 10.64
N PHE A 155 0.55 13.77 11.55
CA PHE A 155 -0.79 13.29 11.21
C PHE A 155 -1.60 14.32 10.42
N SER A 156 -1.57 15.59 10.83
CA SER A 156 -2.30 16.68 10.16
C SER A 156 -1.92 16.81 8.69
N ASP A 157 -0.63 16.83 8.39
CA ASP A 157 -0.15 17.03 7.03
C ASP A 157 -0.42 15.80 6.17
N ALA A 158 -0.22 14.61 6.72
CA ALA A 158 -0.56 13.36 6.04
C ALA A 158 -2.07 13.26 5.75
N LEU A 159 -2.95 13.68 6.67
CA LEU A 159 -4.39 13.66 6.47
C LEU A 159 -4.83 14.61 5.34
N LYS A 160 -4.29 15.83 5.31
CA LYS A 160 -4.53 16.79 4.21
C LYS A 160 -4.04 16.25 2.86
N LEU A 161 -2.84 15.67 2.86
CA LEU A 161 -2.23 15.06 1.67
C LEU A 161 -3.09 13.92 1.13
N VAL A 162 -3.53 13.00 2.00
CA VAL A 162 -4.42 11.88 1.64
C VAL A 162 -5.76 12.38 1.12
N ARG A 163 -6.37 13.37 1.77
CA ARG A 163 -7.61 13.99 1.28
C ARG A 163 -7.44 14.52 -0.14
N ARG A 164 -6.40 15.32 -0.38
CA ARG A 164 -6.19 15.94 -1.70
C ARG A 164 -5.80 14.93 -2.77
N ARG A 165 -4.98 13.92 -2.42
CA ARG A 165 -4.69 12.77 -3.29
C ARG A 165 -5.98 12.09 -3.73
N ALA A 166 -6.88 11.82 -2.79
CA ALA A 166 -8.12 11.11 -3.05
C ALA A 166 -9.10 11.91 -3.94
N GLU A 167 -9.20 13.23 -3.74
CA GLU A 167 -9.95 14.14 -4.62
C GLU A 167 -9.43 14.10 -6.06
N ILE A 168 -8.11 14.20 -6.23
CA ILE A 168 -7.52 14.21 -7.58
C ILE A 168 -7.69 12.85 -8.25
N MET A 169 -7.54 11.74 -7.52
CA MET A 169 -7.82 10.41 -8.07
C MET A 169 -9.28 10.26 -8.50
N SER A 170 -10.22 10.77 -7.71
CA SER A 170 -11.65 10.82 -8.06
C SER A 170 -11.87 11.61 -9.35
N GLN A 171 -11.25 12.79 -9.47
CA GLN A 171 -11.31 13.62 -10.68
C GLN A 171 -10.69 12.92 -11.90
N CYS A 172 -9.55 12.24 -11.75
CA CYS A 172 -8.93 11.47 -12.83
C CYS A 172 -9.90 10.43 -13.42
N THR A 173 -10.65 9.73 -12.55
CA THR A 173 -11.66 8.77 -12.97
C THR A 173 -12.79 9.45 -13.74
N HIS A 174 -13.35 10.55 -13.20
CA HIS A 174 -14.40 11.30 -13.89
C HIS A 174 -13.95 11.82 -15.27
N ASP A 175 -12.73 12.35 -15.37
CA ASP A 175 -12.16 12.84 -16.62
C ASP A 175 -11.88 11.71 -17.61
N ALA A 176 -11.51 10.52 -17.14
CA ALA A 176 -11.37 9.33 -17.98
C ALA A 176 -12.72 8.90 -18.55
N ILE A 177 -13.75 8.75 -17.70
CA ILE A 177 -15.12 8.41 -18.10
C ILE A 177 -15.66 9.42 -19.11
N LYS A 178 -15.51 10.72 -18.84
CA LYS A 178 -16.01 11.78 -19.73
C LYS A 178 -15.33 11.77 -21.10
N ARG A 179 -14.05 11.42 -21.17
CA ARG A 179 -13.28 11.38 -22.43
C ARG A 179 -13.54 10.12 -23.25
N SER A 180 -13.64 8.95 -22.61
CA SER A 180 -13.76 7.68 -23.33
C SER A 180 -15.20 7.16 -23.44
N GLY A 181 -16.09 7.58 -22.53
CA GLY A 181 -17.42 6.98 -22.37
C GLY A 181 -17.39 5.56 -21.78
N GLU A 182 -16.24 5.08 -21.31
CA GLU A 182 -16.08 3.72 -20.79
C GLU A 182 -16.30 3.64 -19.26
N ASP A 183 -16.72 2.47 -18.78
CA ASP A 183 -16.80 2.13 -17.36
C ASP A 183 -15.41 1.69 -16.86
N TYR A 184 -14.97 2.26 -15.73
CA TYR A 184 -13.67 1.98 -15.13
C TYR A 184 -13.80 1.29 -13.78
N GLY A 185 -12.70 0.69 -13.33
CA GLY A 185 -12.60 0.11 -12.01
C GLY A 185 -11.50 -0.92 -11.94
N MET A 186 -11.68 -1.88 -11.02
CA MET A 186 -10.67 -2.89 -10.75
C MET A 186 -11.29 -4.29 -10.68
N ILE A 187 -10.53 -5.29 -11.13
CA ILE A 187 -10.92 -6.71 -11.11
C ILE A 187 -9.80 -7.50 -10.43
N ALA A 188 -10.12 -8.15 -9.32
CA ALA A 188 -9.23 -9.09 -8.66
C ALA A 188 -9.22 -10.42 -9.43
N LEU A 189 -8.03 -10.92 -9.74
CA LEU A 189 -7.82 -12.24 -10.32
C LEU A 189 -7.22 -13.17 -9.29
N VAL A 190 -7.79 -14.36 -9.16
CA VAL A 190 -7.27 -15.43 -8.30
C VAL A 190 -6.93 -16.63 -9.17
N CYS A 191 -5.66 -17.04 -9.11
CA CYS A 191 -5.14 -18.20 -9.84
C CYS A 191 -4.66 -19.30 -8.88
N GLU A 192 -4.10 -20.36 -9.43
CA GLU A 192 -3.32 -21.34 -8.66
C GLU A 192 -1.97 -20.71 -8.24
N PRO A 193 -1.47 -20.98 -7.01
CA PRO A 193 -0.23 -20.39 -6.51
C PRO A 193 0.99 -20.52 -7.42
N ASP A 194 1.19 -21.68 -8.04
CA ASP A 194 2.39 -21.94 -8.82
C ASP A 194 2.31 -21.35 -10.25
N ARG A 195 1.15 -20.78 -10.61
CA ARG A 195 0.86 -20.26 -11.95
C ARG A 195 0.93 -18.73 -12.03
N LEU A 196 1.17 -18.04 -10.92
CA LEU A 196 1.14 -16.57 -10.89
C LEU A 196 2.20 -15.94 -11.81
N SER A 197 3.44 -16.45 -11.79
CA SER A 197 4.52 -15.92 -12.60
C SER A 197 4.24 -16.06 -14.10
N GLU A 198 3.71 -17.21 -14.52
CA GLU A 198 3.28 -17.45 -15.89
C GLU A 198 2.14 -16.51 -16.29
N LEU A 199 1.10 -16.43 -15.45
CA LEU A 199 -0.05 -15.54 -15.67
C LEU A 199 0.38 -14.07 -15.81
N LEU A 200 1.30 -13.59 -14.95
CA LEU A 200 1.84 -12.25 -15.04
C LEU A 200 2.64 -12.03 -16.33
N GLY A 201 3.42 -13.03 -16.76
CA GLY A 201 4.14 -13.00 -18.04
C GLY A 201 3.17 -12.83 -19.20
N THR A 202 2.14 -13.66 -19.27
CA THR A 202 1.08 -13.59 -20.28
C THR A 202 0.32 -12.26 -20.25
N ILE A 203 -0.04 -11.76 -19.05
CA ILE A 203 -0.71 -10.46 -18.91
C ILE A 203 0.17 -9.33 -19.46
N HIS A 204 1.45 -9.30 -19.10
CA HIS A 204 2.38 -8.28 -19.58
C HIS A 204 2.62 -8.38 -21.08
N GLU A 205 2.67 -9.58 -21.64
CA GLU A 205 2.74 -9.80 -23.08
C GLU A 205 1.51 -9.19 -23.77
N PHE A 206 0.29 -9.54 -23.35
CA PHE A 206 -0.92 -8.98 -23.98
C PHE A 206 -1.09 -7.48 -23.77
N ILE A 207 -0.70 -6.93 -22.63
CA ILE A 207 -0.70 -5.48 -22.39
C ILE A 207 0.35 -4.80 -23.28
N GLY A 208 1.54 -5.38 -23.42
CA GLY A 208 2.64 -4.88 -24.25
C GLY A 208 2.38 -5.00 -25.75
N LEU A 209 1.58 -5.98 -26.18
CA LEU A 209 1.16 -6.22 -27.56
C LEU A 209 0.01 -5.31 -28.03
N GLY A 210 -0.50 -4.41 -27.18
CA GLY A 210 -1.36 -3.30 -27.63
C GLY A 210 -0.68 -2.52 -28.77
N PRO A 211 -1.42 -1.90 -29.72
CA PRO A 211 -1.00 -1.55 -31.09
C PRO A 211 0.10 -0.47 -31.17
N SER A 212 1.24 -0.79 -30.59
CA SER A 212 2.50 -0.08 -30.59
C SER A 212 3.41 -0.58 -31.73
N SER A 213 2.91 -1.49 -32.57
CA SER A 213 3.53 -1.86 -33.85
C SER A 213 3.17 -0.90 -35.00
N LEU A 214 2.34 0.12 -34.76
CA LEU A 214 2.10 1.21 -35.70
C LEU A 214 2.31 2.54 -34.96
N LYS A 215 3.42 3.21 -35.29
CA LYS A 215 3.66 4.60 -34.92
C LYS A 215 2.58 5.44 -35.57
N ASP A 216 1.74 6.07 -34.76
CA ASP A 216 0.93 7.19 -35.22
C ASP A 216 1.43 8.45 -34.49
N ASP A 217 2.11 9.32 -35.25
CA ASP A 217 2.81 10.52 -34.78
C ASP A 217 1.84 11.71 -34.54
N SER A 218 0.59 11.43 -34.15
CA SER A 218 -0.38 12.50 -33.94
C SER A 218 -1.38 12.22 -32.82
N SER A 219 -1.59 13.25 -32.01
CA SER A 219 -2.57 13.42 -30.93
C SER A 219 -2.13 13.05 -29.49
N ASP A 220 -2.34 14.02 -28.62
CA ASP A 220 -2.10 14.08 -27.18
C ASP A 220 -3.12 13.19 -26.41
N GLY A 221 -3.24 11.92 -26.81
CA GLY A 221 -4.27 10.98 -26.36
C GLY A 221 -3.69 9.61 -26.02
N PHE A 222 -3.92 9.15 -24.78
CA PHE A 222 -3.54 7.81 -24.31
C PHE A 222 -4.01 6.73 -25.30
N GLN A 223 -3.08 5.97 -25.87
CA GLN A 223 -3.35 4.99 -26.93
C GLN A 223 -4.24 3.84 -26.44
N ALA A 224 -5.00 3.27 -27.37
CA ALA A 224 -6.14 2.39 -27.15
C ALA A 224 -5.84 0.97 -26.59
N PHE A 225 -4.72 0.73 -25.91
CA PHE A 225 -4.56 -0.38 -24.94
C PHE A 225 -3.68 0.00 -23.72
N GLN A 226 -3.34 1.29 -23.53
CA GLN A 226 -2.64 1.82 -22.34
C GLN A 226 -3.53 1.97 -21.09
N GLN A 227 -4.65 1.24 -21.03
CA GLN A 227 -5.70 1.47 -20.02
C GLN A 227 -5.96 0.25 -19.12
N VAL A 228 -5.14 -0.79 -19.16
CA VAL A 228 -5.18 -1.90 -18.19
C VAL A 228 -3.80 -2.11 -17.61
N MET A 229 -3.71 -2.16 -16.28
CA MET A 229 -2.45 -2.36 -15.54
C MET A 229 -2.64 -3.38 -14.42
N VAL A 230 -1.58 -4.10 -14.07
CA VAL A 230 -1.53 -4.86 -12.82
C VAL A 230 -1.36 -3.86 -11.67
N ALA A 231 -2.46 -3.52 -11.00
CA ALA A 231 -2.47 -2.55 -9.91
C ALA A 231 -1.91 -3.10 -8.60
N ASN A 232 -2.15 -4.38 -8.32
CA ASN A 232 -1.71 -5.01 -7.09
C ASN A 232 -1.21 -6.42 -7.34
N ILE A 233 -0.13 -6.79 -6.65
CA ILE A 233 0.28 -8.18 -6.43
C ILE A 233 0.11 -8.43 -4.94
N ASN A 234 -1.05 -8.99 -4.57
CA ASN A 234 -1.51 -9.08 -3.18
C ASN A 234 -1.04 -10.34 -2.47
N SER A 235 -0.88 -11.43 -3.20
CA SER A 235 -0.54 -12.73 -2.62
C SER A 235 0.07 -13.60 -3.72
N ARG A 236 0.62 -14.77 -3.37
CA ARG A 236 1.21 -15.72 -4.35
C ARG A 236 0.27 -16.20 -5.45
N ASN A 237 -1.01 -15.87 -5.36
CA ASN A 237 -2.04 -16.30 -6.31
C ASN A 237 -3.17 -15.27 -6.49
N GLN A 238 -2.94 -14.02 -6.09
CA GLN A 238 -3.92 -12.95 -6.23
C GLN A 238 -3.27 -11.67 -6.75
N ILE A 239 -3.81 -11.18 -7.87
CA ILE A 239 -3.48 -9.88 -8.43
C ILE A 239 -4.75 -9.05 -8.62
N VAL A 240 -4.59 -7.77 -8.90
CA VAL A 240 -5.69 -6.88 -9.26
C VAL A 240 -5.33 -6.19 -10.57
N LEU A 241 -6.23 -6.29 -11.55
CA LEU A 241 -6.19 -5.49 -12.77
C LEU A 241 -6.99 -4.22 -12.56
N SER A 242 -6.48 -3.12 -13.10
CA SER A 242 -7.08 -1.78 -12.98
C SER A 242 -7.15 -1.11 -14.33
N GLY A 243 -8.29 -0.50 -14.64
CA GLY A 243 -8.52 0.02 -15.97
C GLY A 243 -9.98 0.08 -16.40
N SER A 244 -10.17 0.18 -17.72
CA SER A 244 -11.48 0.02 -18.35
C SER A 244 -12.00 -1.41 -18.18
N ILE A 245 -13.21 -1.55 -17.67
CA ILE A 245 -13.82 -2.85 -17.39
C ILE A 245 -14.01 -3.66 -18.68
N ALA A 246 -14.40 -3.01 -19.78
CA ALA A 246 -14.55 -3.66 -21.07
C ALA A 246 -13.20 -4.23 -21.55
N ARG A 247 -12.11 -3.48 -21.40
CA ARG A 247 -10.77 -3.89 -21.82
C ARG A 247 -10.19 -4.99 -20.95
N ILE A 248 -10.42 -4.92 -19.63
CA ILE A 248 -10.04 -6.02 -18.72
C ILE A 248 -10.76 -7.31 -19.14
N ARG A 249 -12.06 -7.25 -19.46
CA ARG A 249 -12.81 -8.42 -19.93
C ARG A 249 -12.24 -8.99 -21.23
N SER A 250 -11.90 -8.14 -22.20
CA SER A 250 -11.24 -8.58 -23.44
C SER A 250 -9.90 -9.25 -23.16
N LEU A 251 -9.08 -8.67 -22.27
CA LEU A 251 -7.81 -9.27 -21.85
C LEU A 251 -8.02 -10.66 -21.20
N LEU A 252 -9.03 -10.82 -20.35
CA LEU A 252 -9.33 -12.12 -19.74
C LEU A 252 -9.73 -13.18 -20.76
N ILE A 253 -10.43 -12.80 -21.84
CA ILE A 253 -10.75 -13.71 -22.95
C ILE A 253 -9.46 -14.15 -23.66
N GLN A 254 -8.54 -13.22 -23.95
CA GLN A 254 -7.26 -13.51 -24.60
C GLN A 254 -6.38 -14.45 -23.74
N ILE A 255 -6.28 -14.16 -22.44
CA ILE A 255 -5.54 -14.99 -21.49
C ILE A 255 -6.10 -16.42 -21.44
N ARG A 256 -7.44 -16.57 -21.48
CA ARG A 256 -8.08 -17.88 -21.49
C ARG A 256 -7.89 -18.64 -22.80
N GLN A 257 -8.02 -17.96 -23.94
CA GLN A 257 -7.96 -18.59 -25.25
C GLN A 257 -6.53 -18.94 -25.68
N PHE A 258 -5.58 -18.05 -25.40
CA PHE A 258 -4.22 -18.13 -25.94
C PHE A 258 -3.15 -18.33 -24.86
N GLY A 259 -3.43 -17.91 -23.62
CA GLY A 259 -2.50 -18.05 -22.50
C GLY A 259 -2.64 -19.33 -21.70
N GLY A 260 -3.72 -20.10 -21.88
CA GLY A 260 -3.95 -21.33 -21.11
C GLY A 260 -4.19 -21.10 -19.61
N HIS A 261 -4.62 -19.89 -19.23
CA HIS A 261 -4.96 -19.54 -17.85
C HIS A 261 -6.44 -19.15 -17.73
N ASP A 262 -7.15 -19.68 -16.74
CA ASP A 262 -8.55 -19.34 -16.45
C ASP A 262 -8.70 -18.85 -14.99
N PRO A 263 -8.12 -17.68 -14.64
CA PRO A 263 -8.18 -17.18 -13.28
C PRO A 263 -9.61 -16.75 -12.91
N ARG A 264 -10.00 -17.01 -11.66
CA ARG A 264 -11.27 -16.50 -11.12
C ARG A 264 -11.21 -14.98 -11.05
N ALA A 265 -12.08 -14.30 -11.79
CA ALA A 265 -12.18 -12.84 -11.82
C ALA A 265 -13.34 -12.33 -10.94
N VAL A 266 -13.07 -11.31 -10.12
CA VAL A 266 -14.07 -10.65 -9.25
C VAL A 266 -13.94 -9.13 -9.38
N ARG A 267 -14.99 -8.45 -9.85
CA ARG A 267 -15.02 -6.98 -9.86
C ARG A 267 -15.02 -6.44 -8.43
N LEU A 268 -14.11 -5.54 -8.13
CA LEU A 268 -14.02 -4.87 -6.84
C LEU A 268 -15.07 -3.77 -6.74
N ARG A 269 -15.48 -3.43 -5.51
CA ARG A 269 -16.42 -2.34 -5.22
C ARG A 269 -15.70 -0.98 -5.23
N CYS A 270 -15.00 -0.69 -6.32
CA CYS A 270 -14.39 0.61 -6.59
C CYS A 270 -14.60 0.96 -8.07
N GLU A 271 -14.97 2.22 -8.30
CA GLU A 271 -15.23 2.76 -9.65
C GLU A 271 -13.98 3.41 -10.25
N SER A 272 -12.94 3.62 -9.43
CA SER A 272 -11.69 4.24 -9.84
C SER A 272 -10.64 3.19 -10.26
N PRO A 273 -9.96 3.39 -11.39
CA PRO A 273 -8.86 2.55 -11.84
C PRO A 273 -7.56 2.96 -11.13
N PHE A 274 -7.45 2.70 -9.82
CA PHE A 274 -6.27 3.02 -9.01
C PHE A 274 -5.01 2.30 -9.49
N HIS A 275 -3.82 2.86 -9.23
CA HIS A 275 -2.54 2.24 -9.61
C HIS A 275 -2.48 1.94 -11.11
N SER A 276 -2.83 2.95 -11.90
CA SER A 276 -2.82 2.91 -13.37
C SER A 276 -2.38 4.26 -13.93
N PRO A 277 -2.00 4.34 -15.22
CA PRO A 277 -1.59 5.60 -15.86
C PRO A 277 -2.66 6.70 -15.79
N ILE A 278 -3.94 6.35 -15.63
CA ILE A 278 -5.04 7.31 -15.45
C ILE A 278 -4.82 8.19 -14.20
N MET A 279 -4.12 7.67 -13.19
CA MET A 279 -3.82 8.36 -11.94
C MET A 279 -2.59 9.27 -12.01
N LEU A 280 -1.98 9.46 -13.20
CA LEU A 280 -0.79 10.30 -13.37
C LEU A 280 -0.95 11.74 -12.83
N PRO A 281 -2.11 12.43 -12.97
CA PRO A 281 -2.29 13.74 -12.33
C PRO A 281 -2.16 13.70 -10.80
N ALA A 282 -2.64 12.63 -10.14
CA ALA A 282 -2.46 12.45 -8.70
C ALA A 282 -0.99 12.23 -8.35
N ALA A 283 -0.24 11.44 -9.13
CA ALA A 283 1.20 11.26 -8.93
C ALA A 283 1.98 12.59 -9.06
N LYS A 284 1.64 13.41 -10.05
CA LYS A 284 2.26 14.75 -10.25
C LYS A 284 2.00 15.66 -9.06
N TYR A 285 0.76 15.70 -8.56
CA TYR A 285 0.42 16.44 -7.36
C TYR A 285 1.21 15.94 -6.15
N MET A 286 1.23 14.62 -5.92
CA MET A 286 1.95 14.03 -4.79
C MET A 286 3.43 14.39 -4.81
N LYS A 287 4.07 14.33 -5.99
CA LYS A 287 5.47 14.74 -6.15
C LYS A 287 5.69 16.18 -5.71
N GLN A 288 4.85 17.11 -6.16
CA GLN A 288 4.94 18.52 -5.80
C GLN A 288 4.68 18.76 -4.30
N ALA A 289 3.62 18.15 -3.75
CA ALA A 289 3.25 18.32 -2.36
C ALA A 289 4.33 17.79 -1.41
N LEU A 290 4.96 16.67 -1.75
CA LEU A 290 6.03 16.05 -0.97
C LEU A 290 7.32 16.88 -0.96
N GLU A 291 7.54 17.78 -1.94
CA GLU A 291 8.70 18.69 -1.89
C GLU A 291 8.63 19.67 -0.73
N HIS A 292 7.41 20.08 -0.36
CA HIS A 292 7.16 21.07 0.68
C HIS A 292 6.74 20.45 2.02
N MET A 293 6.59 19.13 2.07
CA MET A 293 6.19 18.41 3.28
C MET A 293 7.38 18.27 4.24
N VAL A 294 7.12 18.42 5.54
CA VAL A 294 8.09 18.04 6.57
C VAL A 294 8.15 16.51 6.61
N ILE A 295 9.34 15.98 6.37
CA ILE A 295 9.60 14.54 6.36
C ILE A 295 10.76 14.28 7.31
N ASN A 296 10.49 13.54 8.38
CA ASN A 296 11.50 13.10 9.33
C ASN A 296 12.20 11.87 8.76
N PHE A 297 13.52 11.95 8.58
CA PHE A 297 14.34 10.84 8.08
C PHE A 297 15.73 10.84 8.75
N PRO A 298 16.22 9.71 9.29
CA PRO A 298 15.48 8.46 9.48
C PRO A 298 14.33 8.66 10.48
N ALA A 299 13.20 8.01 10.22
CA ALA A 299 12.06 8.02 11.14
C ALA A 299 12.28 7.02 12.28
N GLN A 300 11.30 6.93 13.20
CA GLN A 300 11.40 6.08 14.38
C GLN A 300 11.39 4.59 14.03
N LYS A 301 10.65 4.21 12.98
CA LYS A 301 10.56 2.85 12.46
C LYS A 301 10.68 2.86 10.95
N PRO A 302 11.41 1.90 10.34
CA PRO A 302 11.38 1.73 8.89
C PRO A 302 9.95 1.50 8.41
N CYS A 303 9.62 2.06 7.24
CA CYS A 303 8.37 1.80 6.53
C CYS A 303 8.67 1.10 5.20
N ILE A 304 7.93 0.03 4.88
CA ILE A 304 8.04 -0.69 3.61
C ILE A 304 7.26 0.05 2.53
N SER A 305 7.93 0.34 1.42
CA SER A 305 7.36 0.97 0.25
C SER A 305 6.49 0.00 -0.53
N ASN A 306 5.32 0.46 -0.97
CA ASN A 306 4.42 -0.30 -1.85
C ASN A 306 5.01 -0.53 -3.25
N VAL A 307 5.89 0.35 -3.71
CA VAL A 307 6.45 0.31 -5.08
C VAL A 307 7.70 -0.57 -5.14
N SER A 308 8.57 -0.52 -4.14
CA SER A 308 9.78 -1.35 -4.12
C SER A 308 9.58 -2.69 -3.40
N GLY A 309 8.63 -2.78 -2.47
CA GLY A 309 8.49 -3.92 -1.55
C GLY A 309 9.56 -3.95 -0.45
N LEU A 310 10.34 -2.88 -0.31
CA LEU A 310 11.50 -2.76 0.59
C LEU A 310 11.42 -1.46 1.43
N PRO A 311 12.20 -1.32 2.52
CA PRO A 311 12.27 -0.09 3.29
C PRO A 311 12.75 1.10 2.45
N PHE A 312 12.24 2.30 2.74
CA PHE A 312 12.81 3.53 2.20
C PHE A 312 14.23 3.76 2.74
N ASN A 313 15.21 4.01 1.86
CA ASN A 313 16.62 4.19 2.19
C ASN A 313 17.02 5.66 2.30
N SER A 314 16.24 6.58 1.72
CA SER A 314 16.45 8.02 1.86
C SER A 314 15.13 8.81 1.79
N LYS A 315 15.20 10.09 2.19
CA LYS A 315 14.09 11.03 2.05
C LYS A 315 13.70 11.24 0.58
N GLU A 316 14.68 11.33 -0.31
CA GLU A 316 14.48 11.51 -1.75
C GLU A 316 13.80 10.29 -2.37
N GLU A 317 14.23 9.09 -1.99
CA GLU A 317 13.59 7.84 -2.43
C GLU A 317 12.14 7.77 -1.94
N LEU A 318 11.86 8.15 -0.69
CA LEU A 318 10.50 8.22 -0.17
C LEU A 318 9.62 9.14 -1.02
N LYS A 319 10.08 10.36 -1.34
CA LYS A 319 9.32 11.28 -2.20
C LYS A 319 9.01 10.69 -3.58
N VAL A 320 10.02 10.06 -4.19
CA VAL A 320 9.89 9.44 -5.52
C VAL A 320 8.90 8.27 -5.47
N LEU A 321 9.12 7.30 -4.60
CA LEU A 321 8.32 6.08 -4.55
C LEU A 321 6.88 6.36 -4.09
N LEU A 322 6.67 7.23 -3.10
CA LEU A 322 5.32 7.56 -2.61
C LEU A 322 4.50 8.36 -3.64
N SER A 323 5.15 9.17 -4.47
CA SER A 323 4.45 9.84 -5.59
C SER A 323 4.12 8.86 -6.72
N GLN A 324 5.07 7.99 -7.08
CA GLN A 324 4.89 6.93 -8.09
C GLN A 324 3.83 5.90 -7.68
N GLN A 325 3.64 5.67 -6.39
CA GLN A 325 2.66 4.74 -5.85
C GLN A 325 1.22 4.95 -6.38
N CYS A 326 0.87 6.16 -6.81
CA CYS A 326 -0.44 6.42 -7.42
C CYS A 326 -0.65 5.70 -8.77
N VAL A 327 0.43 5.44 -9.51
CA VAL A 327 0.40 4.85 -10.85
C VAL A 327 1.10 3.49 -10.94
N GLU A 328 1.99 3.18 -10.00
CA GLU A 328 2.75 1.93 -9.97
C GLU A 328 2.03 0.80 -9.21
N THR A 329 2.43 -0.43 -9.52
CA THR A 329 1.95 -1.65 -8.89
C THR A 329 2.25 -1.67 -7.39
N VAL A 330 1.23 -1.96 -6.57
CA VAL A 330 1.42 -2.25 -5.15
C VAL A 330 1.94 -3.68 -4.97
N ARG A 331 3.20 -3.80 -4.57
CA ARG A 331 3.94 -5.04 -4.34
C ARG A 331 3.76 -5.56 -2.91
N TRP A 332 2.50 -5.77 -2.52
CA TRP A 332 2.14 -6.21 -1.17
C TRP A 332 2.70 -7.59 -0.84
N TRP A 333 2.67 -8.52 -1.81
CA TRP A 333 3.24 -9.86 -1.63
C TRP A 333 4.76 -9.83 -1.41
N ASP A 334 5.49 -9.04 -2.20
CA ASP A 334 6.94 -8.88 -2.02
C ASP A 334 7.25 -8.26 -0.64
N SER A 335 6.45 -7.30 -0.19
CA SER A 335 6.58 -6.66 1.13
C SER A 335 6.46 -7.69 2.26
N ILE A 336 5.44 -8.57 2.20
CA ILE A 336 5.25 -9.62 3.21
C ILE A 336 6.39 -10.64 3.14
N ARG A 337 6.78 -11.07 1.93
CA ARG A 337 7.85 -12.05 1.75
C ARG A 337 9.17 -11.56 2.32
N TYR A 338 9.57 -10.32 1.98
CA TYR A 338 10.77 -9.70 2.51
C TYR A 338 10.76 -9.66 4.05
N LEU A 339 9.64 -9.24 4.63
CA LEU A 339 9.52 -9.14 6.08
C LEU A 339 9.54 -10.50 6.80
N ASP A 340 8.80 -11.50 6.32
CA ASP A 340 8.74 -12.81 6.96
C ASP A 340 10.02 -13.64 6.72
N GLN A 341 10.48 -13.72 5.47
CA GLN A 341 11.54 -14.64 5.06
C GLN A 341 12.94 -14.06 5.23
N GLU A 342 13.11 -12.75 4.99
CA GLU A 342 14.44 -12.11 5.06
C GLU A 342 14.64 -11.34 6.37
N GLN A 343 13.61 -10.65 6.86
CA GLN A 343 13.70 -9.87 8.10
C GLN A 343 13.24 -10.62 9.35
N GLY A 344 12.72 -11.84 9.21
CA GLY A 344 12.32 -12.69 10.34
C GLY A 344 11.18 -12.12 11.19
N VAL A 345 10.28 -11.33 10.60
CA VAL A 345 9.07 -10.85 11.29
C VAL A 345 8.16 -12.03 11.62
N LYS A 346 7.78 -12.18 12.89
CA LYS A 346 6.90 -13.25 13.37
C LYS A 346 5.59 -12.76 13.97
N GLN A 347 5.52 -11.49 14.37
CA GLN A 347 4.32 -10.87 14.91
C GLN A 347 3.79 -9.81 13.94
N TRP A 348 2.52 -9.91 13.59
CA TRP A 348 1.88 -9.01 12.64
C TRP A 348 0.64 -8.40 13.27
N ILE A 349 0.64 -7.08 13.46
CA ILE A 349 -0.46 -6.37 14.13
C ILE A 349 -1.11 -5.43 13.11
N GLY A 350 -2.33 -5.76 12.70
CA GLY A 350 -3.12 -4.93 11.80
C GLY A 350 -3.90 -3.87 12.58
N ILE A 351 -3.77 -2.59 12.24
CA ILE A 351 -4.50 -1.50 12.89
C ILE A 351 -5.42 -0.81 11.88
N GLY A 352 -6.73 -0.89 12.09
CA GLY A 352 -7.69 -0.21 11.24
C GLY A 352 -9.02 -0.94 11.09
N PRO A 353 -9.91 -0.39 10.26
CA PRO A 353 -11.20 -1.00 9.99
C PRO A 353 -11.08 -2.29 9.17
N GLY A 354 -11.94 -3.26 9.49
CA GLY A 354 -12.04 -4.53 8.76
C GLY A 354 -10.93 -5.54 9.07
N LYS A 355 -11.01 -6.72 8.43
CA LYS A 355 -10.07 -7.85 8.60
C LYS A 355 -9.37 -8.24 7.28
N VAL A 356 -9.51 -7.43 6.22
CA VAL A 356 -8.94 -7.73 4.89
C VAL A 356 -7.41 -7.82 4.94
N GLY A 357 -6.74 -6.84 5.58
CA GLY A 357 -5.28 -6.86 5.72
C GLY A 357 -4.78 -8.09 6.48
N ARG A 358 -5.46 -8.48 7.57
CA ARG A 358 -5.16 -9.71 8.31
C ARG A 358 -5.25 -10.95 7.43
N ASN A 359 -6.31 -11.06 6.62
CA ASN A 359 -6.48 -12.21 5.72
C ASN A 359 -5.39 -12.28 4.66
N LEU A 360 -4.96 -11.14 4.11
CA LEU A 360 -3.87 -11.09 3.13
C LEU A 360 -2.54 -11.51 3.76
N VAL A 361 -2.21 -10.97 4.94
CA VAL A 361 -0.97 -11.32 5.66
C VAL A 361 -1.00 -12.78 6.10
N GLY A 362 -2.06 -13.22 6.78
CA GLY A 362 -2.20 -14.58 7.32
C GLY A 362 -2.20 -15.68 6.26
N LYS A 363 -2.58 -15.36 5.02
CA LYS A 363 -2.48 -16.29 3.89
C LYS A 363 -1.03 -16.59 3.49
N GLU A 364 -0.12 -15.64 3.68
CA GLU A 364 1.29 -15.78 3.29
C GLU A 364 2.16 -16.29 4.45
N VAL A 365 1.92 -15.82 5.68
CA VAL A 365 2.75 -16.16 6.85
C VAL A 365 2.14 -17.26 7.76
N GLY A 366 0.93 -17.72 7.44
CA GLY A 366 0.15 -18.62 8.29
C GLY A 366 -0.63 -17.89 9.39
N ASN A 367 -1.75 -18.47 9.80
CA ASN A 367 -2.68 -17.80 10.74
C ASN A 367 -2.24 -17.86 12.21
N VAL A 368 -1.44 -18.86 12.60
CA VAL A 368 -0.91 -19.09 13.95
C VAL A 368 0.32 -20.00 13.82
N MET A 369 1.50 -19.55 14.25
CA MET A 369 2.58 -20.50 14.57
C MET A 369 2.50 -20.84 16.05
N ALA A 370 2.65 -22.13 16.37
CA ALA A 370 2.87 -22.57 17.75
C ALA A 370 4.06 -21.81 18.33
N THR A 371 3.87 -21.27 19.55
CA THR A 371 4.82 -20.50 20.37
C THR A 371 5.49 -19.30 19.68
N GLY A 372 4.98 -18.09 19.97
CA GLY A 372 5.68 -16.81 19.71
C GLY A 372 5.16 -15.97 18.54
N GLY A 373 4.68 -16.57 17.44
CA GLY A 373 4.27 -15.83 16.24
C GLY A 373 2.75 -15.71 16.04
N GLY A 374 2.30 -14.75 15.22
CA GLY A 374 0.88 -14.64 14.86
C GLY A 374 0.51 -13.41 14.04
N VAL A 375 -0.74 -13.42 13.54
CA VAL A 375 -1.35 -12.30 12.80
C VAL A 375 -2.62 -11.86 13.51
N TRP A 376 -2.64 -10.61 13.97
CA TRP A 376 -3.75 -9.99 14.68
C TRP A 376 -4.33 -8.82 13.87
N SER A 377 -5.59 -8.50 14.15
CA SER A 377 -6.27 -7.33 13.58
C SER A 377 -6.99 -6.63 14.72
N VAL A 378 -6.57 -5.41 15.04
CA VAL A 378 -7.24 -4.56 16.00
C VAL A 378 -8.24 -3.70 15.24
N CYS A 379 -9.46 -4.24 15.11
CA CYS A 379 -10.58 -3.54 14.47
C CYS A 379 -11.81 -3.37 15.38
N ASP A 380 -11.83 -4.05 16.54
CA ASP A 380 -12.90 -4.00 17.53
C ASP A 380 -12.29 -3.82 18.95
N PRO A 381 -12.80 -2.87 19.76
CA PRO A 381 -12.29 -2.63 21.11
C PRO A 381 -12.54 -3.78 22.11
N LEU A 382 -13.40 -4.76 21.79
CA LEU A 382 -13.60 -5.97 22.59
C LEU A 382 -12.47 -6.99 22.39
N GLU A 383 -11.78 -6.95 21.25
CA GLU A 383 -10.68 -7.88 20.94
C GLU A 383 -9.33 -7.39 21.50
N VAL A 384 -9.22 -6.13 21.93
CA VAL A 384 -7.93 -5.50 22.30
C VAL A 384 -7.23 -6.25 23.44
N GLU A 385 -7.92 -6.50 24.55
CA GLU A 385 -7.32 -7.13 25.73
C GLU A 385 -6.80 -8.54 25.40
N SER A 386 -7.58 -9.33 24.67
CA SER A 386 -7.16 -10.69 24.28
C SER A 386 -5.97 -10.68 23.32
N ILE A 387 -5.90 -9.71 22.40
CA ILE A 387 -4.76 -9.51 21.51
C ILE A 387 -3.52 -9.11 22.31
N LEU A 388 -3.61 -8.17 23.24
CA LEU A 388 -2.48 -7.74 24.06
C LEU A 388 -1.97 -8.86 24.97
N ILE A 389 -2.87 -9.67 25.56
CA ILE A 389 -2.50 -10.87 26.31
C ILE A 389 -1.77 -11.88 25.40
N ALA A 390 -2.26 -12.09 24.17
CA ALA A 390 -1.60 -12.98 23.21
C ALA A 390 -0.20 -12.49 22.83
N LEU A 391 -0.02 -11.18 22.63
CA LEU A 391 1.29 -10.56 22.38
C LEU A 391 2.23 -10.75 23.57
N GLN A 392 1.76 -10.53 24.80
CA GLN A 392 2.57 -10.73 26.00
C GLN A 392 2.98 -12.21 26.21
N LYS A 393 2.07 -13.15 25.90
CA LYS A 393 2.40 -14.59 25.93
C LYS A 393 3.42 -14.96 24.86
N ALA A 394 3.33 -14.36 23.67
CA ALA A 394 4.31 -14.53 22.61
C ALA A 394 5.70 -14.02 23.03
N ASP A 395 5.76 -12.86 23.70
CA ASP A 395 7.00 -12.31 24.26
C ASP A 395 7.63 -13.31 25.26
N ASN A 396 6.84 -13.90 26.15
CA ASN A 396 7.32 -14.87 27.14
C ASN A 396 7.72 -16.22 26.52
N GLY A 397 7.00 -16.68 25.49
CA GLY A 397 7.31 -17.93 24.80
C GLY A 397 8.62 -17.86 24.01
N ALA A 398 8.96 -16.70 23.45
CA ALA A 398 10.22 -16.45 22.76
C ALA A 398 11.45 -16.38 23.69
N LEU A 399 11.22 -16.17 25.00
CA LEU A 399 12.25 -16.17 26.03
C LEU A 399 12.53 -17.58 26.59
N HIS A 400 11.70 -18.57 26.28
CA HIS A 400 11.75 -19.91 26.89
C HIS A 400 11.89 -21.06 25.88
N GLY A 401 11.85 -20.77 24.57
CA GLY A 401 12.16 -21.71 23.49
C GLY A 401 13.39 -21.27 22.74
#